data_AF-A0A0C5WIY8-F1
#
_entry.id   AF-A0A0C5WIY8-F1
#
_cell.length_a   1.000
_cell.length_b   1.000
_cell.length_c   1.000
_cell.angle_alpha   90.00
_cell.angle_beta   90.00
_cell.angle_gamma   90.00
#
_symmetry.space_group_name_H-M   'P 1'
#
loop_
_entity.id
_entity.type
_entity.pdbx_description
1 polymer ?
#
loop_
_entity_poly.entity_id
_entity_poly.type
_entity_poly.pdbx_seq_one_letter_code
_entity_poly.pdbx_strand_id
1 'polypeptide(L)'
;MSNYEHYQSTVEQVYRASMRKVAKPWHIEYLPSMENCQQALKFVSPKGTICQRLTLPASSAQLCWPNQGNVSQHITDFVVRGASRLAPLRQSAFRNNFPYWLETCIQQLHSLCDAKEKLLDIVSNARFPFPSQVNIEGNYLPCWVWSEDQGYMAVSVVDRRTGRFSGVRHVESGQLIDQERWLGAQVIDSVEESIDTIDHYVNELIQSQKKVEFEEPTLADAINNPCAATLGPVASVALTMAVVAGFFITFKWLLGF
;
A
#
# COMPACT_ATOMS: atom_id res chain seq x y z
N MET A 1 24.34 -19.38 12.31
CA MET A 1 23.68 -18.26 11.62
C MET A 1 22.65 -17.68 12.56
N SER A 2 22.78 -16.41 12.96
CA SER A 2 21.77 -15.74 13.78
C SER A 2 20.49 -15.49 12.97
N ASN A 3 19.36 -15.23 13.63
CA ASN A 3 18.13 -14.86 12.92
C ASN A 3 18.30 -13.56 12.13
N TYR A 4 19.18 -12.66 12.59
CA TYR A 4 19.53 -11.44 11.87
C TYR A 4 20.26 -11.74 10.55
N GLU A 5 21.31 -12.58 10.59
CA GLU A 5 22.04 -13.01 9.39
C GLU A 5 21.12 -13.78 8.42
N HIS A 6 20.25 -14.63 8.97
CA HIS A 6 19.25 -15.35 8.19
C HIS A 6 18.30 -14.38 7.47
N TYR A 7 17.75 -13.40 8.20
CA TYR A 7 16.88 -12.36 7.65
C TYR A 7 17.58 -11.58 6.54
N GLN A 8 18.81 -11.10 6.77
CA GLN A 8 19.56 -10.34 5.76
C GLN A 8 19.77 -11.15 4.48
N SER A 9 20.17 -12.42 4.61
CA SER A 9 20.35 -13.34 3.48
C SER A 9 19.04 -13.58 2.72
N THR A 10 17.94 -13.81 3.43
CA THR A 10 16.61 -13.98 2.83
C THR A 10 16.19 -12.72 2.08
N VAL A 11 16.27 -11.55 2.72
CA VAL A 11 15.92 -10.25 2.10
C VAL A 11 16.71 -10.01 0.83
N GLU A 12 18.01 -10.28 0.82
CA GLU A 12 18.86 -10.05 -0.34
C GLU A 12 18.47 -10.96 -1.52
N GLN A 13 18.20 -12.23 -1.26
CA GLN A 13 17.77 -13.19 -2.27
C GLN A 13 16.40 -12.83 -2.84
N VAL A 14 15.44 -12.49 -1.97
CA VAL A 14 14.10 -12.04 -2.34
C VAL A 14 14.19 -10.76 -3.18
N TYR A 15 14.97 -9.77 -2.76
CA TYR A 15 15.19 -8.53 -3.50
C TYR A 15 15.70 -8.80 -4.92
N ARG A 16 16.75 -9.61 -5.07
CA ARG A 16 17.30 -9.97 -6.38
C ARG A 16 16.26 -10.68 -7.26
N ALA A 17 15.45 -11.57 -6.68
CA ALA A 17 14.39 -12.27 -7.41
C ALA A 17 13.26 -11.32 -7.84
N SER A 18 12.75 -10.49 -6.94
CA SER A 18 11.69 -9.51 -7.21
C SER A 18 12.14 -8.49 -8.26
N MET A 19 13.35 -7.95 -8.16
CA MET A 19 13.89 -6.98 -9.11
C MET A 19 13.92 -7.47 -10.55
N ARG A 20 14.14 -8.78 -10.78
CA ARG A 20 14.11 -9.38 -12.13
C ARG A 20 12.71 -9.42 -12.73
N LYS A 21 11.66 -9.43 -11.91
CA LYS A 21 10.26 -9.49 -12.35
C LYS A 21 9.66 -8.09 -12.60
N VAL A 22 10.20 -7.04 -11.99
CA VAL A 22 9.63 -5.68 -12.09
C VAL A 22 9.82 -5.12 -13.50
N ALA A 23 8.70 -4.78 -14.16
CA ALA A 23 8.71 -4.10 -15.45
C ALA A 23 9.12 -2.63 -15.28
N LYS A 24 10.08 -2.16 -16.09
CA LYS A 24 10.67 -0.82 -16.06
C LYS A 24 10.75 -0.24 -17.49
N PRO A 25 10.82 1.10 -17.66
CA PRO A 25 10.66 2.13 -16.64
C PRO A 25 9.19 2.31 -16.24
N TRP A 26 8.91 2.76 -15.01
CA TRP A 26 7.57 3.24 -14.67
C TRP A 26 7.40 4.68 -15.20
N HIS A 27 6.16 5.07 -15.47
CA HIS A 27 5.80 6.39 -16.01
C HIS A 27 4.92 7.13 -15.01
N ILE A 28 4.97 8.46 -15.05
CA ILE A 28 4.16 9.33 -14.20
C ILE A 28 2.90 9.75 -14.95
N GLU A 29 1.74 9.50 -14.37
CA GLU A 29 0.45 9.90 -14.92
C GLU A 29 -0.29 10.82 -13.96
N TYR A 30 -0.66 12.00 -14.44
CA TYR A 30 -1.47 12.95 -13.67
C TYR A 30 -2.95 12.62 -13.80
N LEU A 31 -3.67 12.73 -12.68
CA LEU A 31 -5.13 12.72 -12.67
C LEU A 31 -5.67 14.15 -12.84
N PRO A 32 -6.96 14.31 -13.17
CA PRO A 32 -7.60 15.62 -13.17
C PRO A 32 -7.30 16.37 -11.87
N SER A 33 -6.95 17.66 -11.98
CA SER A 33 -6.58 18.48 -10.83
C SER A 33 -7.71 18.50 -9.81
N MET A 34 -7.36 18.32 -8.53
CA MET A 34 -8.33 18.36 -7.45
C MET A 34 -8.54 19.80 -6.98
N GLU A 35 -9.70 20.05 -6.37
CA GLU A 35 -9.94 21.30 -5.64
C GLU A 35 -8.84 21.51 -4.57
N ASN A 36 -8.51 22.77 -4.25
CA ASN A 36 -7.49 23.17 -3.26
C ASN A 36 -6.01 23.02 -3.67
N CYS A 37 -5.68 23.23 -4.95
CA CYS A 37 -4.29 23.23 -5.45
C CYS A 37 -3.53 21.91 -5.21
N GLN A 38 -4.26 20.80 -5.10
CA GLN A 38 -3.69 19.46 -4.98
C GLN A 38 -3.65 18.78 -6.35
N GLN A 39 -2.60 17.99 -6.57
CA GLN A 39 -2.40 17.19 -7.76
C GLN A 39 -2.27 15.72 -7.34
N ALA A 40 -3.22 14.91 -7.79
CA ALA A 40 -3.13 13.47 -7.69
C ALA A 40 -2.35 12.91 -8.88
N LEU A 41 -1.42 12.01 -8.63
CA LEU A 41 -0.60 11.36 -9.67
C LEU A 41 -0.34 9.90 -9.34
N LYS A 42 -0.03 9.13 -10.36
CA LYS A 42 0.21 7.69 -10.29
C LYS A 42 1.57 7.38 -10.91
N PHE A 43 2.27 6.40 -10.34
CA PHE A 43 3.37 5.73 -11.02
C PHE A 43 2.82 4.46 -11.64
N VAL A 44 2.95 4.32 -12.95
CA VAL A 44 2.33 3.24 -13.72
C VAL A 44 3.43 2.45 -14.42
N SER A 45 3.41 1.12 -14.25
CA SER A 45 4.33 0.24 -14.96
C SER A 45 4.01 0.19 -16.46
N PRO A 46 4.94 -0.28 -17.31
CA PRO A 46 4.68 -0.49 -18.74
C PRO A 46 3.50 -1.44 -19.03
N LYS A 47 3.09 -2.24 -18.04
CA LYS A 47 1.95 -3.16 -18.14
C LYS A 47 0.62 -2.51 -17.73
N GLY A 48 0.60 -1.22 -17.41
CA GLY A 48 -0.58 -0.50 -16.94
C GLY A 48 -0.93 -0.71 -15.46
N THR A 49 -0.13 -1.47 -14.71
CA THR A 49 -0.33 -1.62 -13.25
C THR A 49 0.07 -0.34 -12.54
N ILE A 50 -0.80 0.17 -11.66
CA ILE A 50 -0.50 1.31 -10.79
C ILE A 50 0.38 0.80 -9.66
N CYS A 51 1.62 1.30 -9.62
CA CYS A 51 2.66 0.90 -8.68
C CYS A 51 2.80 1.86 -7.51
N GLN A 52 2.39 3.12 -7.62
CA GLN A 52 2.29 4.05 -6.48
C GLN A 52 1.24 5.11 -6.77
N ARG A 53 0.63 5.67 -5.73
CA ARG A 53 -0.30 6.79 -5.76
C ARG A 53 0.20 7.89 -4.85
N LEU A 54 0.13 9.10 -5.35
CA LEU A 54 0.53 10.29 -4.61
C LEU A 54 -0.51 11.39 -4.77
N THR A 55 -0.68 12.16 -3.71
CA THR A 55 -1.44 13.41 -3.69
C THR A 55 -0.54 14.45 -3.05
N LEU A 56 -0.13 15.44 -3.84
CA LEU A 56 0.83 16.47 -3.44
C LEU A 56 0.30 17.84 -3.82
N PRO A 57 0.79 18.93 -3.18
CA PRO A 57 0.60 20.28 -3.71
C PRO A 57 1.06 20.34 -5.17
N ALA A 58 0.30 21.02 -6.04
CA ALA A 58 0.54 21.03 -7.48
C ALA A 58 1.95 21.53 -7.85
N SER A 59 2.48 22.50 -7.11
CA SER A 59 3.85 23.00 -7.27
C SER A 59 4.90 21.92 -7.00
N SER A 60 4.80 21.22 -5.86
CA SER A 60 5.71 20.12 -5.50
C SER A 60 5.58 18.94 -6.47
N ALA A 61 4.36 18.62 -6.91
CA ALA A 61 4.12 17.57 -7.89
C ALA A 61 4.85 17.85 -9.21
N GLN A 62 4.75 19.06 -9.75
CA GLN A 62 5.39 19.42 -11.01
C GLN A 62 6.93 19.47 -10.90
N LEU A 63 7.46 19.92 -9.76
CA LEU A 63 8.90 19.97 -9.51
C LEU A 63 9.51 18.56 -9.36
N CYS A 64 8.87 17.68 -8.60
CA CYS A 64 9.39 16.34 -8.33
C CYS A 64 9.09 15.35 -9.46
N TRP A 65 7.89 15.44 -10.04
CA TRP A 65 7.28 14.41 -10.88
C TRP A 65 6.69 15.00 -12.16
N PRO A 66 7.50 15.27 -13.20
CA PRO A 66 6.99 15.78 -14.47
C PRO A 66 5.97 14.80 -15.07
N ASN A 67 4.82 15.30 -15.53
CA ASN A 67 3.80 14.46 -16.17
C ASN A 67 4.38 13.74 -17.41
N GLN A 68 4.03 12.47 -17.60
CA GLN A 68 4.60 11.58 -18.61
C GLN A 68 6.12 11.36 -18.49
N GLY A 69 6.73 11.82 -17.39
CA GLY A 69 8.13 11.56 -17.09
C GLY A 69 8.36 10.12 -16.66
N ASN A 70 9.59 9.64 -16.87
CA ASN A 70 10.02 8.35 -16.33
C ASN A 70 10.33 8.47 -14.83
N VAL A 71 9.86 7.49 -14.07
CA VAL A 71 10.23 7.33 -12.66
C VAL A 71 11.69 6.85 -12.58
N SER A 72 12.46 7.49 -11.71
CA SER A 72 13.87 7.11 -11.48
C SER A 72 14.00 5.68 -10.99
N GLN A 73 15.03 4.97 -11.46
CA GLN A 73 15.31 3.60 -11.01
C GLN A 73 15.51 3.53 -9.48
N HIS A 74 16.09 4.55 -8.85
CA HIS A 74 16.27 4.58 -7.40
C HIS A 74 14.95 4.48 -6.63
N ILE A 75 13.86 5.03 -7.18
CA ILE A 75 12.52 4.93 -6.60
C ILE A 75 12.00 3.50 -6.71
N THR A 76 12.07 2.90 -7.89
CA THR A 76 11.65 1.50 -8.08
C THR A 76 12.44 0.56 -7.18
N ASP A 77 13.76 0.75 -7.10
CA ASP A 77 14.64 -0.06 -6.27
C ASP A 77 14.31 0.10 -4.78
N PHE A 78 13.95 1.32 -4.33
CA PHE A 78 13.50 1.57 -2.96
C PHE A 78 12.18 0.87 -2.63
N VAL A 79 11.17 0.94 -3.52
CA VAL A 79 9.88 0.26 -3.32
C VAL A 79 10.09 -1.25 -3.21
N VAL A 80 10.87 -1.84 -4.12
CA VAL A 80 11.13 -3.29 -4.10
C VAL A 80 11.95 -3.68 -2.88
N ARG A 81 12.98 -2.91 -2.52
CA ARG A 81 13.80 -3.14 -1.32
C ARG A 81 12.94 -3.19 -0.06
N GLY A 82 12.00 -2.26 0.11
CA GLY A 82 11.10 -2.29 1.25
C GLY A 82 10.15 -3.49 1.25
N ALA A 83 9.57 -3.85 0.09
CA ALA A 83 8.73 -5.04 -0.03
C ALA A 83 9.51 -6.33 0.32
N SER A 84 10.75 -6.45 -0.15
CA SER A 84 11.64 -7.58 0.18
C SER A 84 12.07 -7.62 1.64
N ARG A 85 12.12 -6.47 2.33
CA ARG A 85 12.36 -6.38 3.78
C ARG A 85 11.11 -6.71 4.61
N LEU A 86 9.95 -6.50 4.02
CA LEU A 86 8.66 -6.72 4.65
C LEU A 86 8.22 -8.18 4.58
N ALA A 87 8.42 -8.82 3.43
CA ALA A 87 7.86 -10.14 3.12
C ALA A 87 8.31 -11.25 4.09
N PRO A 88 9.57 -11.29 4.56
CA PRO A 88 10.00 -12.34 5.48
C PRO A 88 9.45 -12.22 6.91
N LEU A 89 8.76 -11.13 7.24
CA LEU A 89 8.29 -10.86 8.60
C LEU A 89 6.87 -11.40 8.81
N ARG A 90 6.69 -12.29 9.81
CA ARG A 90 5.37 -12.86 10.16
C ARG A 90 4.48 -11.97 11.03
N GLN A 91 5.05 -10.93 11.64
CA GLN A 91 4.28 -10.04 12.51
C GLN A 91 3.13 -9.38 11.74
N SER A 92 1.92 -9.49 12.27
CA SER A 92 0.71 -8.97 11.63
C SER A 92 0.79 -7.48 11.32
N ALA A 93 1.43 -6.68 12.19
CA ALA A 93 1.64 -5.26 11.97
C ALA A 93 2.36 -4.99 10.63
N PHE A 94 3.36 -5.80 10.32
CA PHE A 94 4.17 -5.70 9.12
C PHE A 94 3.49 -6.38 7.92
N ARG A 95 2.91 -7.58 8.07
CA ARG A 95 2.18 -8.25 6.98
C ARG A 95 0.98 -7.45 6.48
N ASN A 96 0.17 -6.87 7.38
CA ASN A 96 -0.99 -6.07 7.02
C ASN A 96 -0.61 -4.75 6.32
N ASN A 97 0.65 -4.34 6.41
CA ASN A 97 1.17 -3.13 5.77
C ASN A 97 1.54 -3.35 4.29
N PHE A 98 1.61 -4.59 3.80
CA PHE A 98 2.05 -4.89 2.43
C PHE A 98 1.29 -4.13 1.34
N PRO A 99 -0.06 -4.10 1.36
CA PRO A 99 -0.82 -3.36 0.34
C PRO A 99 -0.52 -1.86 0.39
N TYR A 100 -0.41 -1.29 1.59
CA TYR A 100 -0.09 0.13 1.76
C TYR A 100 1.32 0.44 1.25
N TRP A 101 2.30 -0.43 1.52
CA TRP A 101 3.66 -0.30 1.02
C TRP A 101 3.68 -0.25 -0.52
N LEU A 102 3.02 -1.23 -1.13
CA LEU A 102 3.02 -1.41 -2.58
C LEU A 102 2.34 -0.27 -3.33
N GLU A 103 1.46 0.52 -2.71
CA GLU A 103 0.73 1.58 -3.42
C GLU A 103 1.00 3.00 -2.88
N THR A 104 1.52 3.16 -1.67
CA THR A 104 1.51 4.48 -0.98
C THR A 104 2.79 4.83 -0.24
N CYS A 105 3.85 4.02 -0.29
CA CYS A 105 5.06 4.31 0.50
C CYS A 105 5.76 5.62 0.08
N ILE A 106 5.76 5.99 -1.20
CA ILE A 106 6.41 7.23 -1.66
C ILE A 106 5.66 8.48 -1.15
N GLN A 107 4.35 8.41 -0.93
CA GLN A 107 3.59 9.49 -0.31
C GLN A 107 4.15 9.87 1.07
N GLN A 108 4.62 8.89 1.85
CA GLN A 108 5.20 9.17 3.17
C GLN A 108 6.53 9.91 3.07
N LEU A 109 7.36 9.61 2.06
CA LEU A 109 8.63 10.31 1.86
C LEU A 109 8.43 11.79 1.52
N HIS A 110 7.31 12.15 0.92
CA HIS A 110 6.98 13.55 0.68
C HIS A 110 6.63 14.33 1.96
N SER A 111 6.32 13.65 3.07
CA SER A 111 6.25 14.34 4.37
C SER A 111 7.62 14.70 4.95
N LEU A 112 8.70 14.10 4.41
CA LEU A 112 10.09 14.36 4.81
C LEU A 112 10.82 15.34 3.91
N CYS A 113 10.40 15.41 2.64
CA CYS A 113 11.06 16.26 1.65
C CYS A 113 10.12 16.64 0.51
N ASP A 114 10.14 17.93 0.16
CA ASP A 114 9.45 18.48 -1.01
C ASP A 114 10.40 18.72 -2.20
N ALA A 115 11.70 18.44 -2.00
CA ALA A 115 12.73 18.60 -3.02
C ALA A 115 13.13 17.25 -3.61
N LYS A 116 13.22 17.20 -4.94
CA LYS A 116 13.54 15.98 -5.71
C LYS A 116 14.91 15.42 -5.36
N GLU A 117 15.89 16.28 -5.14
CA GLU A 117 17.27 15.92 -4.82
C GLU A 117 17.32 15.20 -3.45
N LYS A 118 16.71 15.80 -2.42
CA LYS A 118 16.65 15.18 -1.08
C LYS A 118 15.91 13.84 -1.11
N LEU A 119 14.84 13.74 -1.90
CA LEU A 119 14.13 12.48 -2.09
C LEU A 119 15.05 11.41 -2.70
N LEU A 120 15.79 11.75 -3.76
CA LEU A 120 16.73 10.85 -4.41
C LEU A 120 17.86 10.41 -3.48
N ASP A 121 18.35 11.30 -2.63
CA ASP A 121 19.37 10.96 -1.63
C ASP A 121 18.84 9.94 -0.62
N ILE A 122 17.62 10.14 -0.12
CA ILE A 122 16.95 9.22 0.81
C ILE A 122 16.78 7.84 0.16
N VAL A 123 16.20 7.80 -1.06
CA VAL A 123 15.87 6.51 -1.69
C VAL A 123 17.10 5.75 -2.21
N SER A 124 18.20 6.46 -2.45
CA SER A 124 19.47 5.86 -2.89
C SER A 124 20.23 5.19 -1.74
N ASN A 125 19.98 5.57 -0.50
CA ASN A 125 20.65 4.98 0.65
C ASN A 125 20.12 3.55 0.90
N ALA A 126 20.96 2.56 0.57
CA ALA A 126 20.59 1.16 0.68
C ALA A 126 20.34 0.66 2.11
N ARG A 127 20.74 1.42 3.15
CA ARG A 127 20.39 1.08 4.54
C ARG A 127 18.90 1.24 4.81
N PHE A 128 18.22 2.15 4.11
CA PHE A 128 16.80 2.42 4.29
C PHE A 128 15.97 1.85 3.11
N PRO A 129 14.66 1.60 3.33
CA PRO A 129 13.92 1.68 4.59
C PRO A 129 14.04 0.37 5.37
N PHE A 130 14.00 0.37 6.70
CA PHE A 130 14.03 -0.89 7.47
C PHE A 130 12.98 -0.93 8.58
N PRO A 131 12.45 -2.13 8.89
CA PRO A 131 11.50 -2.31 9.98
C PRO A 131 12.24 -2.35 11.33
N SER A 132 11.63 -1.80 12.38
CA SER A 132 12.15 -1.81 13.74
C SER A 132 11.02 -1.62 14.77
N GLN A 133 11.37 -1.46 16.04
CA GLN A 133 10.50 -0.96 17.10
C GLN A 133 11.06 0.32 17.69
N VAL A 134 10.19 1.30 17.90
CA VAL A 134 10.54 2.58 18.52
C VAL A 134 9.88 2.69 19.89
N ASN A 135 10.65 3.17 20.87
CA ASN A 135 10.16 3.50 22.20
C ASN A 135 9.61 4.93 22.21
N ILE A 136 8.29 5.05 22.30
CA ILE A 136 7.58 6.32 22.46
C ILE A 136 6.89 6.28 23.81
N GLU A 137 7.32 7.14 24.72
CA GLU A 137 6.72 7.30 26.06
C GLU A 137 6.63 5.97 26.84
N GLY A 138 7.64 5.11 26.71
CA GLY A 138 7.69 3.81 27.39
C GLY A 138 7.01 2.67 26.63
N ASN A 139 6.39 2.94 25.47
CA ASN A 139 5.73 1.93 24.64
C ASN A 139 6.58 1.58 23.41
N TYR A 140 6.84 0.28 23.22
CA TYR A 140 7.53 -0.22 22.04
C TYR A 140 6.53 -0.50 20.91
N LEU A 141 6.60 0.33 19.88
CA LEU A 141 5.67 0.30 18.74
C LEU A 141 6.40 -0.13 17.46
N PRO A 142 5.82 -1.02 16.64
CA PRO A 142 6.41 -1.38 15.36
C PRO A 142 6.46 -0.15 14.45
N CYS A 143 7.58 0.06 13.78
CA CYS A 143 7.79 1.23 12.94
C CYS A 143 8.63 0.90 11.71
N TRP A 144 8.57 1.79 10.73
CA TRP A 144 9.53 1.87 9.65
C TRP A 144 10.45 3.05 9.87
N VAL A 145 11.73 2.82 9.65
CA VAL A 145 12.74 3.86 9.60
C VAL A 145 12.99 4.20 8.13
N TRP A 146 12.71 5.46 7.78
CA TRP A 146 12.71 5.96 6.40
C TRP A 146 14.06 6.53 5.98
N SER A 147 14.71 7.25 6.89
CA SER A 147 15.99 7.91 6.65
C SER A 147 16.63 8.35 7.97
N GLU A 148 17.85 8.84 7.87
CA GLU A 148 18.57 9.50 8.95
C GLU A 148 18.91 10.93 8.48
N ASP A 149 18.58 11.92 9.31
CA ASP A 149 18.88 13.33 9.06
C ASP A 149 19.45 13.94 10.34
N GLN A 150 20.66 14.49 10.26
CA GLN A 150 21.35 15.17 11.38
C GLN A 150 21.39 14.38 12.70
N GLY A 151 21.56 13.05 12.63
CA GLY A 151 21.62 12.17 13.81
C GLY A 151 20.26 11.77 14.38
N TYR A 152 19.16 12.23 13.77
CA TYR A 152 17.80 11.78 14.08
C TYR A 152 17.32 10.79 13.02
N MET A 153 16.54 9.81 13.47
CA MET A 153 15.90 8.81 12.62
C MET A 153 14.49 9.27 12.30
N ALA A 154 14.17 9.35 11.00
CA ALA A 154 12.82 9.60 10.53
C ALA A 154 12.02 8.29 10.54
N VAL A 155 10.97 8.21 11.35
CA VAL A 155 10.21 6.99 11.56
C VAL A 155 8.70 7.20 11.40
N SER A 156 8.01 6.18 10.89
CA SER A 156 6.56 6.08 10.99
C SER A 156 6.17 4.83 11.77
N VAL A 157 5.33 5.02 12.79
CA VAL A 157 4.72 3.90 13.52
C VAL A 157 3.70 3.22 12.61
N VAL A 158 3.68 1.89 12.65
CA VAL A 158 2.69 1.09 11.93
C VAL A 158 1.49 0.86 12.83
N ASP A 159 0.32 1.34 12.41
CA ASP A 159 -0.95 1.03 13.05
C ASP A 159 -1.23 -0.47 12.88
N ARG A 160 -1.25 -1.20 14.00
CA ARG A 160 -1.46 -2.66 13.99
C ARG A 160 -2.82 -3.08 13.44
N ARG A 161 -3.84 -2.22 13.53
CA ARG A 161 -5.21 -2.52 13.07
C ARG A 161 -5.34 -2.31 11.57
N THR A 162 -4.81 -1.20 11.08
CA THR A 162 -5.01 -0.79 9.68
C THR A 162 -3.83 -1.11 8.77
N GLY A 163 -2.68 -1.46 9.34
CA GLY A 163 -1.43 -1.59 8.63
C GLY A 163 -0.91 -0.26 8.07
N ARG A 164 -1.53 0.88 8.40
CA ARG A 164 -1.13 2.19 7.85
C ARG A 164 0.02 2.80 8.64
N PHE A 165 0.79 3.64 7.98
CA PHE A 165 1.80 4.46 8.64
C PHE A 165 1.16 5.67 9.31
N SER A 166 1.55 5.92 10.56
CA SER A 166 1.39 7.25 11.15
C SER A 166 2.20 8.27 10.35
N GLY A 167 1.88 9.55 10.53
CA GLY A 167 2.76 10.63 10.08
C GLY A 167 4.19 10.44 10.60
N VAL A 168 5.16 10.93 9.82
CA VAL A 168 6.58 10.76 10.11
C VAL A 168 6.97 11.58 11.34
N ARG A 169 7.82 10.99 12.19
CA ARG A 169 8.37 11.60 13.40
C ARG A 169 9.89 11.45 13.40
N HIS A 170 10.59 12.44 13.94
CA HIS A 170 12.02 12.36 14.18
C HIS A 170 12.27 11.87 15.60
N VAL A 171 13.09 10.84 15.75
CA VAL A 171 13.44 10.22 17.03
C VAL A 171 14.95 10.06 17.14
N GLU A 172 15.47 10.07 18.35
CA GLU A 172 16.89 9.78 18.58
C GLU A 172 17.17 8.30 18.29
N SER A 173 18.36 7.97 17.80
CA SER A 173 18.71 6.58 17.48
C SER A 173 18.60 5.64 18.68
N GLY A 174 18.83 6.13 19.90
CA GLY A 174 18.68 5.37 21.14
C GLY A 174 17.23 4.98 21.49
N GLN A 175 16.24 5.61 20.85
CA GLN A 175 14.83 5.23 21.00
C GLN A 175 14.46 4.01 20.13
N LEU A 176 15.29 3.64 19.16
CA LEU A 176 15.08 2.43 18.36
C LEU A 176 15.67 1.21 19.06
N ILE A 177 14.96 0.09 18.99
CA ILE A 177 15.55 -1.19 19.37
C ILE A 177 16.62 -1.55 18.33
N ASP A 178 17.77 -2.02 18.83
CA ASP A 178 18.82 -2.62 18.01
C ASP A 178 18.26 -3.68 17.05
N GLN A 179 18.63 -3.59 15.77
CA GLN A 179 18.06 -4.44 14.73
C GLN A 179 18.39 -5.92 14.94
N GLU A 180 19.61 -6.22 15.37
CA GLU A 180 20.05 -7.60 15.60
C GLU A 180 19.25 -8.21 16.74
N ARG A 181 19.07 -7.46 17.83
CA ARG A 181 18.23 -7.87 18.96
C ARG A 181 16.76 -8.03 18.56
N TRP A 182 16.22 -7.11 17.78
CA TRP A 182 14.81 -7.14 17.39
C TRP A 182 14.50 -8.29 16.44
N LEU A 183 15.31 -8.47 15.38
CA LEU A 183 15.20 -9.56 14.42
C LEU A 183 15.58 -10.91 15.02
N GLY A 184 16.47 -10.92 16.02
CA GLY A 184 16.78 -12.07 16.86
C GLY A 184 15.52 -12.75 17.44
N ALA A 185 14.51 -11.96 17.78
CA ALA A 185 13.24 -12.42 18.35
C ALA A 185 12.15 -12.71 17.31
N GLN A 186 12.43 -12.60 16.01
CA GLN A 186 11.44 -12.80 14.94
C GLN A 186 11.52 -14.20 14.34
N VAL A 187 10.36 -14.70 13.93
CA VAL A 187 10.27 -15.84 13.00
C VAL A 187 10.36 -15.28 11.58
N ILE A 188 11.34 -15.77 10.83
CA ILE A 188 11.65 -15.34 9.47
C ILE A 188 11.17 -16.43 8.50
N ASP A 189 10.38 -16.04 7.50
CA ASP A 189 9.96 -16.94 6.43
C ASP A 189 11.12 -17.38 5.54
N SER A 190 10.94 -18.49 4.82
CA SER A 190 11.90 -18.90 3.79
C SER A 190 11.92 -17.90 2.61
N VAL A 191 12.92 -18.04 1.74
CA VAL A 191 13.02 -17.22 0.52
C VAL A 191 11.80 -17.47 -0.38
N GLU A 192 11.39 -18.74 -0.54
CA GLU A 192 10.25 -19.13 -1.35
C GLU A 192 8.95 -18.56 -0.79
N GLU A 193 8.68 -18.75 0.51
CA GLU A 193 7.49 -18.21 1.19
C GLU A 193 7.41 -16.68 1.08
N SER A 194 8.56 -16.00 1.15
CA SER A 194 8.64 -14.54 1.01
C SER A 194 8.34 -14.08 -0.41
N ILE A 195 8.83 -14.80 -1.43
CA ILE A 195 8.54 -14.51 -2.83
C ILE A 195 7.05 -14.74 -3.12
N ASP A 196 6.50 -15.84 -2.64
CA ASP A 196 5.07 -16.17 -2.80
C ASP A 196 4.19 -15.12 -2.13
N THR A 197 4.60 -14.61 -0.97
CA THR A 197 3.93 -13.49 -0.28
C THR A 197 3.91 -12.23 -1.13
N ILE A 198 5.05 -11.85 -1.74
CA ILE A 198 5.13 -10.70 -2.64
C ILE A 198 4.22 -10.91 -3.85
N ASP A 199 4.34 -12.06 -4.51
CA ASP A 199 3.57 -12.37 -5.72
C ASP A 199 2.06 -12.38 -5.41
N HIS A 200 1.64 -12.89 -4.25
CA HIS A 200 0.26 -12.83 -3.77
C HIS A 200 -0.24 -11.38 -3.67
N TYR A 201 0.43 -10.52 -2.91
CA TYR A 201 -0.03 -9.13 -2.72
C TYR A 201 0.04 -8.29 -4.00
N VAL A 202 1.03 -8.52 -4.86
CA VAL A 202 1.11 -7.88 -6.17
C VAL A 202 -0.06 -8.31 -7.06
N ASN A 203 -0.41 -9.61 -7.06
CA ASN A 203 -1.56 -10.10 -7.80
C ASN A 203 -2.87 -9.54 -7.25
N GLU A 204 -3.05 -9.50 -5.93
CA GLU A 204 -4.22 -8.86 -5.31
C GLU A 204 -4.35 -7.38 -5.70
N LEU A 205 -3.24 -6.64 -5.68
CA LEU A 205 -3.19 -5.25 -6.12
C LEU A 205 -3.64 -5.13 -7.59
N ILE A 206 -3.06 -5.92 -8.49
CA ILE A 206 -3.43 -5.92 -9.92
C ILE A 206 -4.92 -6.25 -10.11
N GLN A 207 -5.44 -7.23 -9.38
CA GLN A 207 -6.86 -7.60 -9.47
C GLN A 207 -7.77 -6.50 -8.93
N SER A 208 -7.40 -5.86 -7.82
CA SER A 208 -8.16 -4.75 -7.25
C SER A 208 -8.26 -3.56 -8.20
N GLN A 209 -7.24 -3.31 -9.02
CA GLN A 209 -7.21 -2.23 -10.02
C GLN A 209 -8.03 -2.56 -11.27
N LYS A 210 -8.23 -3.84 -11.58
CA LYS A 210 -9.07 -4.30 -12.71
C LYS A 210 -10.55 -4.35 -12.38
N LYS A 211 -10.91 -4.33 -11.09
CA LYS A 211 -12.30 -4.18 -10.68
C LYS A 211 -12.75 -2.78 -11.10
N VAL A 212 -13.35 -2.71 -12.28
CA VAL A 212 -14.21 -1.60 -12.66
C VAL A 212 -15.24 -1.52 -11.53
N GLU A 213 -15.29 -0.39 -10.83
CA GLU A 213 -16.46 -0.05 -10.03
C GLU A 213 -17.63 -0.10 -11.01
N PHE A 214 -18.37 -1.22 -11.01
CA PHE A 214 -19.69 -1.22 -11.60
C PHE A 214 -20.46 -0.19 -10.77
N GLU A 215 -20.64 1.02 -11.31
CA GLU A 215 -21.68 1.91 -10.84
C GLU A 215 -22.97 1.07 -10.83
N GLU A 216 -23.50 0.79 -9.63
CA GLU A 216 -24.78 0.12 -9.53
C GLU A 216 -25.78 0.93 -10.35
N PRO A 217 -26.42 0.35 -11.38
CA PRO A 217 -27.37 1.10 -12.18
C PRO A 217 -28.50 1.57 -11.27
N THR A 218 -28.79 2.86 -11.30
CA THR A 218 -29.92 3.38 -10.53
C THR A 218 -31.23 2.80 -11.08
N LEU A 219 -32.26 2.69 -10.23
CA LEU A 219 -33.60 2.25 -10.66
C LEU A 219 -34.13 3.06 -11.86
N ALA A 220 -33.73 4.33 -11.98
CA ALA A 220 -34.07 5.19 -13.11
C ALA A 220 -33.42 4.74 -14.42
N ASP A 221 -32.17 4.26 -14.38
CA ASP A 221 -31.45 3.77 -15.56
C ASP A 221 -32.01 2.44 -16.08
N ALA A 222 -32.49 1.59 -15.18
CA ALA A 222 -33.15 0.33 -15.54
C ALA A 222 -34.50 0.54 -16.26
N ILE A 223 -35.22 1.63 -15.94
CA ILE A 223 -36.50 1.98 -16.58
C ILE A 223 -36.26 2.62 -17.94
N ASN A 224 -35.26 3.49 -18.05
CA ASN A 224 -35.01 4.25 -19.27
C ASN A 224 -34.24 3.46 -20.34
N ASN A 225 -33.40 2.50 -19.95
CA ASN A 225 -32.63 1.64 -20.87
C ASN A 225 -32.54 0.18 -20.35
N PRO A 226 -33.56 -0.66 -20.62
CA PRO A 226 -33.56 -2.04 -20.18
C PRO A 226 -32.55 -2.85 -21.02
N CYS A 227 -31.45 -3.27 -20.40
CA CYS A 227 -30.50 -4.22 -20.96
C CYS A 227 -30.26 -5.34 -19.94
N ALA A 228 -29.70 -6.48 -20.38
CA ALA A 228 -29.49 -7.64 -19.51
C ALA A 228 -28.63 -7.32 -18.25
N ALA A 229 -27.76 -6.30 -18.34
CA ALA A 229 -26.94 -5.83 -17.23
C ALA A 229 -27.72 -4.97 -16.20
N THR A 230 -28.78 -4.26 -16.61
CA THR A 230 -29.60 -3.43 -15.70
C THR A 230 -30.75 -4.21 -15.05
N LEU A 231 -31.20 -5.31 -15.65
CA LEU A 231 -32.34 -6.09 -15.17
C LEU A 231 -31.98 -7.11 -14.08
N GLY A 232 -30.74 -7.60 -14.03
CA GLY A 232 -30.30 -8.62 -13.06
C GLY A 232 -30.46 -8.20 -11.60
N PRO A 233 -29.93 -7.04 -11.18
CA PRO A 233 -30.05 -6.55 -9.80
C PRO A 233 -31.50 -6.17 -9.44
N VAL A 234 -32.24 -5.54 -10.35
CA VAL A 234 -33.63 -5.12 -10.11
C VAL A 234 -34.57 -6.33 -9.96
N ALA A 235 -34.39 -7.37 -10.76
CA ALA A 235 -35.15 -8.62 -10.62
C ALA A 235 -34.85 -9.31 -9.28
N SER A 236 -33.60 -9.27 -8.80
CA SER A 236 -33.23 -9.80 -7.49
C SER A 236 -33.91 -9.03 -6.35
N VAL A 237 -33.86 -7.70 -6.38
CA VAL A 237 -34.55 -6.86 -5.37
C VAL A 237 -36.06 -7.05 -5.41
N ALA A 238 -36.67 -7.10 -6.59
CA ALA A 238 -38.10 -7.34 -6.75
C ALA A 238 -38.53 -8.73 -6.22
N LEU A 239 -37.72 -9.77 -6.49
CA LEU A 239 -37.95 -11.11 -5.95
C LEU A 239 -37.89 -11.10 -4.42
N THR A 240 -36.88 -10.44 -3.85
CA THR A 240 -36.72 -10.34 -2.39
C THR A 240 -37.91 -9.61 -1.75
N MET A 241 -38.37 -8.52 -2.35
CA MET A 241 -39.56 -7.79 -1.90
C MET A 241 -40.84 -8.61 -2.05
N ALA A 242 -41.00 -9.39 -3.12
CA ALA A 242 -42.13 -10.29 -3.29
C ALA A 242 -42.15 -11.40 -2.22
N VAL A 243 -40.99 -11.95 -1.86
CA VAL A 243 -40.86 -12.92 -0.77
C VAL A 243 -41.22 -12.30 0.57
N VAL A 244 -40.73 -11.08 0.86
CA VAL A 244 -41.05 -10.36 2.10
C VAL A 244 -42.55 -10.05 2.17
N ALA A 245 -43.14 -9.50 1.10
CA ALA A 245 -44.57 -9.21 1.04
C ALA A 245 -45.41 -10.49 1.17
N GLY A 246 -45.01 -11.56 0.48
CA GLY A 246 -45.64 -12.87 0.58
C GLY A 246 -45.61 -13.41 2.01
N PHE A 247 -44.45 -13.34 2.67
CA PHE A 247 -44.28 -13.71 4.08
C PHE A 247 -45.19 -12.90 4.99
N PHE A 248 -45.22 -11.57 4.85
CA PHE A 248 -46.10 -10.71 5.65
C PHE A 248 -47.58 -11.00 5.43
N ILE A 249 -48.00 -11.29 4.19
CA ILE A 249 -49.40 -11.66 3.89
C ILE A 249 -49.75 -13.01 4.53
N THR A 250 -48.87 -14.02 4.42
CA THR A 250 -49.11 -15.33 5.05
C THR A 250 -49.11 -15.24 6.57
N PHE A 251 -48.17 -14.48 7.13
CA PHE A 251 -48.06 -14.26 8.57
C PHE A 251 -49.27 -13.50 9.13
N LYS A 252 -49.76 -12.50 8.38
CA LYS A 252 -51.00 -11.78 8.69
C LYS A 252 -52.21 -12.73 8.69
N TRP A 253 -52.31 -13.59 7.67
CA TRP A 253 -53.35 -14.61 7.59
C TRP A 253 -53.31 -15.61 8.75
N LEU A 254 -52.12 -16.03 9.19
CA LEU A 254 -51.94 -16.98 10.30
C LEU A 254 -52.27 -16.38 11.68
N LEU A 255 -52.09 -15.06 11.85
CA LEU A 255 -52.33 -14.35 13.11
C LEU A 255 -53.74 -13.77 13.26
N GLY A 256 -54.58 -13.83 12.22
CA GLY A 256 -56.01 -13.50 12.31
C GLY A 256 -56.36 -12.01 12.37
N PHE A 257 -55.53 -11.13 11.79
CA PHE A 257 -55.82 -9.71 11.58
C PHE A 257 -55.92 -9.33 10.10
#